data_AF-A0A8X8GCU6-F1
#
_entry.id   AF-A0A8X8GCU6-F1
#
_cell.length_a   1.000
_cell.length_b   1.000
_cell.length_c   1.000
_cell.angle_alpha   90.00
_cell.angle_beta   90.00
_cell.angle_gamma   90.00
#
_symmetry.space_group_name_H-M   'P 1'
#
loop_
_entity.id
_entity.type
_entity.pdbx_description
1 polymer ?
#
loop_
_entity_poly.entity_id
_entity_poly.type
_entity_poly.pdbx_seq_one_letter_code
_entity_poly.pdbx_strand_id
1 'polypeptide(L)'
;LVFAVVYPSINPLLGPNLGALSVRSLLPDDTLFWSVTSAVAILFMGIALYLQKLQHHDWRWLHAAVGLALLNCVLTLPFVAGHPMGASTAFPYAAMTLTDLGAESYQAAIAAPGAWELWFLTGAFLAGLVFALLHRSFRISSVPELWVRYHGPKPAKRFFWAFVGGFLLLFGARMAGGCTSGHVISGGMQLAVSSLVFAVVVFAAFLTTGHYFYRIRQAVPIPPSPRIVGVNEIEAR
;
A
#
# COMPACT_ATOMS: atom_id res chain seq x y z
N LEU A 1 1.71 -13.81 -12.10
CA LEU A 1 1.66 -15.04 -12.92
C LEU A 1 0.47 -15.93 -12.58
N VAL A 2 0.38 -16.55 -11.39
CA VAL A 2 -0.74 -17.45 -11.02
C VAL A 2 -2.11 -16.82 -11.28
N PHE A 3 -2.34 -15.58 -10.80
CA PHE A 3 -3.59 -14.88 -11.07
C PHE A 3 -3.86 -14.70 -12.57
N ALA A 4 -2.84 -14.34 -13.36
CA ALA A 4 -2.99 -14.11 -14.81
C ALA A 4 -3.32 -15.40 -15.59
N VAL A 5 -2.81 -16.54 -15.14
CA VAL A 5 -3.10 -17.85 -15.73
C VAL A 5 -4.52 -18.32 -15.37
N VAL A 6 -4.92 -18.14 -14.10
CA VAL A 6 -6.24 -18.58 -13.60
C VAL A 6 -7.34 -17.53 -13.88
N TYR A 7 -6.98 -16.36 -14.39
CA TYR A 7 -7.91 -15.25 -14.64
C TYR A 7 -9.16 -15.66 -15.44
N PRO A 8 -9.08 -16.42 -16.56
CA PRO A 8 -10.28 -16.84 -17.30
C PRO A 8 -11.27 -17.63 -16.45
N SER A 9 -10.78 -18.44 -15.51
CA SER A 9 -11.60 -19.26 -14.62
C SER A 9 -12.20 -18.46 -13.46
N ILE A 10 -11.52 -17.40 -13.02
CA ILE A 10 -11.97 -16.55 -11.92
C ILE A 10 -12.85 -15.40 -12.42
N ASN A 11 -12.69 -14.95 -13.66
CA ASN A 11 -13.40 -13.80 -14.20
C ASN A 11 -14.93 -13.89 -14.05
N PRO A 12 -15.60 -15.05 -14.25
CA PRO A 12 -17.04 -15.18 -13.99
C PRO A 12 -17.44 -15.07 -12.51
N LEU A 13 -16.50 -15.35 -11.59
CA LEU A 13 -16.69 -15.24 -10.15
C LEU A 13 -16.42 -13.83 -9.63
N LEU A 14 -15.76 -12.98 -10.42
CA LEU A 14 -15.57 -11.58 -10.07
C LEU A 14 -16.94 -10.90 -10.13
N GLY A 15 -17.34 -10.30 -9.00
CA GLY A 15 -18.59 -9.56 -8.89
C GLY A 15 -18.65 -8.33 -9.81
N PRO A 16 -19.75 -7.57 -9.77
CA PRO A 16 -19.91 -6.39 -10.62
C PRO A 16 -18.79 -5.37 -10.38
N ASN A 17 -18.38 -4.66 -11.45
CA ASN A 17 -17.37 -3.61 -11.34
C ASN A 17 -17.97 -2.37 -10.66
N LEU A 18 -17.77 -2.27 -9.35
CA LEU A 18 -18.17 -1.14 -8.52
C LEU A 18 -17.23 0.08 -8.65
N GLY A 19 -16.20 0.01 -9.50
CA GLY A 19 -15.27 1.11 -9.77
C GLY A 19 -15.92 2.31 -10.44
N ALA A 20 -16.97 2.06 -11.25
CA ALA A 20 -17.73 3.12 -11.91
C ALA A 20 -18.68 3.87 -10.96
N LEU A 21 -19.00 3.28 -9.79
CA LEU A 21 -19.87 3.89 -8.79
C LEU A 21 -19.04 4.74 -7.84
N SER A 22 -19.15 6.06 -8.00
CA SER A 22 -18.59 7.06 -7.10
C SER A 22 -19.69 7.89 -6.44
N VAL A 23 -19.38 8.57 -5.33
CA VAL A 23 -20.30 9.55 -4.71
C VAL A 23 -20.81 10.57 -5.74
N ARG A 24 -19.99 10.92 -6.74
CA ARG A 24 -20.39 11.77 -7.87
C ARG A 24 -21.52 11.16 -8.70
N SER A 25 -21.45 9.87 -9.01
CA SER A 25 -22.51 9.18 -9.78
C SER A 25 -23.81 8.95 -9.00
N LEU A 26 -23.74 9.01 -7.66
CA LEU A 26 -24.89 8.77 -6.77
C LEU A 26 -25.63 10.06 -6.41
N LEU A 27 -24.99 11.22 -6.55
CA LEU A 27 -25.58 12.52 -6.20
C LEU A 27 -26.11 13.23 -7.45
N PRO A 28 -27.35 13.77 -7.41
CA PRO A 28 -28.00 14.34 -8.59
C PRO A 28 -27.50 15.74 -8.97
N ASP A 29 -26.86 16.48 -8.07
CA ASP A 29 -26.44 17.87 -8.28
C ASP A 29 -24.97 18.11 -7.86
N ASP A 30 -24.31 19.04 -8.56
CA ASP A 30 -22.93 19.45 -8.37
C ASP A 30 -22.74 20.13 -7.02
N THR A 31 -23.71 20.95 -6.62
CA THR A 31 -23.71 21.64 -5.33
C THR A 31 -23.78 20.64 -4.17
N LEU A 32 -24.61 19.60 -4.32
CA LEU A 32 -24.72 18.52 -3.33
C LEU A 32 -23.43 17.69 -3.29
N PHE A 33 -22.83 17.40 -4.44
CA PHE A 33 -21.54 16.69 -4.49
C PHE A 33 -20.44 17.43 -3.72
N TRP A 34 -20.24 18.72 -4.00
CA TRP A 34 -19.20 19.49 -3.33
C TRP A 34 -19.49 19.71 -1.85
N SER A 35 -20.75 19.92 -1.46
CA SER A 35 -21.11 20.09 -0.06
C SER A 35 -20.89 18.79 0.75
N VAL A 36 -21.34 17.64 0.25
CA VAL A 36 -21.13 16.34 0.90
C VAL A 36 -19.65 15.99 0.98
N THR A 37 -18.92 16.15 -0.12
CA THR A 37 -17.47 15.85 -0.16
C THR A 37 -16.69 16.73 0.81
N SER A 38 -17.01 18.03 0.87
CA SER A 38 -16.38 18.96 1.80
C SER A 38 -16.74 18.63 3.25
N ALA A 39 -17.99 18.31 3.55
CA ALA A 39 -18.42 17.90 4.88
C ALA A 39 -17.70 16.64 5.36
N VAL A 40 -17.56 15.63 4.50
CA VAL A 40 -16.81 14.41 4.78
C VAL A 40 -15.33 14.72 5.00
N ALA A 41 -14.71 15.55 4.16
CA ALA A 41 -13.31 15.94 4.32
C ALA A 41 -13.05 16.68 5.64
N ILE A 42 -13.91 17.63 6.01
CA ILE A 42 -13.84 18.37 7.28
C ILE A 42 -14.01 17.41 8.46
N LEU A 43 -14.93 16.46 8.38
CA LEU A 43 -15.13 15.44 9.42
C LEU A 43 -13.86 14.60 9.63
N PHE A 44 -13.29 14.05 8.55
CA PHE A 44 -12.05 13.25 8.63
C PHE A 44 -10.87 14.05 9.16
N MET A 45 -10.71 15.30 8.71
CA MET A 45 -9.66 16.19 9.21
C MET A 45 -9.87 16.53 10.68
N GLY A 46 -11.11 16.80 11.10
CA GLY A 46 -11.47 17.05 12.49
C GLY A 46 -11.15 15.86 13.40
N ILE A 47 -11.48 14.63 12.96
CA ILE A 47 -11.12 13.40 13.68
C ILE A 47 -9.60 13.24 13.76
N ALA A 48 -8.87 13.48 12.67
CA ALA A 48 -7.41 13.37 12.64
C ALA A 48 -6.75 14.34 13.63
N LEU A 49 -7.19 15.61 13.64
CA LEU A 49 -6.70 16.63 14.59
C LEU A 49 -7.09 16.32 16.04
N TYR A 50 -8.29 15.76 16.25
CA TYR A 50 -8.72 15.29 17.57
C TYR A 50 -7.83 14.15 18.09
N LEU A 51 -7.56 13.14 17.26
CA LEU A 51 -6.65 12.05 17.60
C LEU A 51 -5.22 12.54 17.83
N GLN A 52 -4.74 13.50 17.04
CA GLN A 52 -3.44 14.13 17.25
C GLN A 52 -3.36 14.79 18.64
N LYS A 53 -4.42 15.50 19.05
CA LYS A 53 -4.50 16.12 20.38
C LYS A 53 -4.41 15.08 21.49
N LEU A 54 -4.99 13.89 21.31
CA LEU A 54 -4.93 12.79 22.28
C LEU A 54 -3.55 12.11 22.33
N GLN A 55 -2.86 12.01 21.20
CA GLN A 55 -1.59 11.28 21.10
C GLN A 55 -0.34 12.16 21.19
N HIS A 56 -0.49 13.50 21.32
CA HIS A 56 0.60 14.49 21.35
C HIS A 56 1.64 14.26 20.23
N HIS A 57 1.19 13.88 19.05
CA HIS A 57 2.08 13.53 17.94
C HIS A 57 2.53 14.76 17.15
N ASP A 58 3.75 14.73 16.63
CA ASP A 58 4.33 15.78 15.79
C ASP A 58 3.57 15.96 14.47
N TRP A 59 3.66 17.14 13.86
CA TRP A 59 3.01 17.49 12.58
C TRP A 59 3.54 16.74 11.35
N ARG A 60 4.50 15.82 11.50
CA ARG A 60 5.14 15.09 10.39
C ARG A 60 4.14 14.27 9.57
N TRP A 61 3.10 13.75 10.22
CA TRP A 61 2.02 13.02 9.54
C TRP A 61 1.27 13.90 8.53
N LEU A 62 1.04 15.17 8.87
CA LEU A 62 0.32 16.11 8.00
C LEU A 62 1.16 16.46 6.77
N HIS A 63 2.45 16.70 6.95
CA HIS A 63 3.37 16.94 5.83
C HIS A 63 3.39 15.75 4.86
N ALA A 64 3.45 14.52 5.40
CA ALA A 64 3.39 13.30 4.59
C ALA A 64 2.04 13.17 3.86
N ALA A 65 0.92 13.46 4.53
CA ALA A 65 -0.41 13.40 3.94
C ALA A 65 -0.59 14.43 2.80
N VAL A 66 -0.19 15.68 3.03
CA VAL A 66 -0.22 16.74 2.02
C VAL A 66 0.67 16.38 0.84
N GLY A 67 1.89 15.93 1.09
CA GLY A 67 2.82 15.49 0.04
C GLY A 67 2.26 14.36 -0.82
N LEU A 68 1.63 13.36 -0.20
CA LEU A 68 1.03 12.23 -0.90
C LEU A 68 -0.22 12.62 -1.71
N ALA A 69 -1.04 13.52 -1.17
CA ALA A 69 -2.22 14.05 -1.86
C ALA A 69 -1.84 14.89 -3.09
N LEU A 70 -0.84 15.77 -2.94
CA LEU A 70 -0.30 16.56 -4.05
C LEU A 70 0.34 15.65 -5.10
N LEU A 71 1.12 14.65 -4.68
CA LEU A 71 1.68 13.66 -5.59
C LEU A 71 0.58 12.96 -6.40
N ASN A 72 -0.47 12.45 -5.74
CA ASN A 72 -1.58 11.81 -6.45
C ASN A 72 -2.22 12.75 -7.47
N CYS A 73 -2.51 14.00 -7.05
CA CYS A 73 -3.12 15.00 -7.90
C CYS A 73 -2.27 15.28 -9.14
N VAL A 74 -0.98 15.55 -8.96
CA VAL A 74 -0.03 15.80 -10.06
C VAL A 74 0.05 14.61 -11.03
N LEU A 75 0.12 13.39 -10.52
CA LEU A 75 0.19 12.19 -11.37
C LEU A 75 -1.10 11.95 -12.16
N THR A 76 -2.26 12.30 -11.61
CA THR A 76 -3.54 12.18 -12.32
C THR A 76 -3.73 13.20 -13.45
N LEU A 77 -2.89 14.23 -13.54
CA LEU A 77 -2.99 15.22 -14.61
C LEU A 77 -2.61 14.61 -15.96
N PRO A 78 -3.43 14.78 -17.02
CA PRO A 78 -3.18 14.17 -18.33
C PRO A 78 -1.83 14.55 -18.97
N PHE A 79 -1.31 15.74 -18.64
CA PHE A 79 -0.04 16.23 -19.18
C PHE A 79 1.19 15.70 -18.42
N VAL A 80 1.01 15.05 -17.27
CA VAL A 80 2.12 14.45 -16.49
C VAL A 80 2.15 12.94 -16.71
N ALA A 81 1.09 12.26 -16.32
CA ALA A 81 0.97 10.82 -16.49
C ALA A 81 -0.45 10.37 -16.86
N GLY A 82 -1.48 11.11 -16.43
CA GLY A 82 -2.88 10.74 -16.67
C GLY A 82 -3.31 9.46 -15.95
N HIS A 83 -2.53 9.01 -14.95
CA HIS A 83 -2.76 7.77 -14.23
C HIS A 83 -2.70 8.01 -12.72
N PRO A 84 -3.66 7.49 -11.94
CA PRO A 84 -3.57 7.52 -10.48
C PRO A 84 -2.42 6.64 -9.96
N MET A 85 -2.08 6.80 -8.68
CA MET A 85 -1.14 5.90 -8.03
C MET A 85 -1.66 4.47 -7.99
N GLY A 86 -0.79 3.53 -8.33
CA GLY A 86 -1.04 2.10 -8.30
C GLY A 86 0.27 1.35 -8.05
N ALA A 87 0.18 0.05 -7.84
CA ALA A 87 1.38 -0.79 -7.62
C ALA A 87 1.14 -2.24 -8.02
N SER A 88 -0.04 -2.77 -7.68
CA SER A 88 -0.32 -4.19 -7.81
C SER A 88 -0.42 -4.69 -9.25
N THR A 89 -0.65 -3.84 -10.24
CA THR A 89 -0.77 -4.17 -11.68
C THR A 89 0.59 -4.32 -12.33
N ALA A 90 1.61 -3.62 -11.82
CA ALA A 90 3.00 -3.76 -12.27
C ALA A 90 3.52 -5.21 -12.17
N PHE A 91 3.16 -5.94 -11.10
CA PHE A 91 3.65 -7.30 -10.88
C PHE A 91 3.14 -8.34 -11.90
N PRO A 92 1.83 -8.50 -12.15
CA PRO A 92 1.36 -9.39 -13.21
C PRO A 92 1.83 -8.92 -14.58
N TYR A 93 1.88 -7.60 -14.85
CA TYR A 93 2.41 -7.07 -16.10
C TYR A 93 3.87 -7.50 -16.33
N ALA A 94 4.76 -7.24 -15.37
CA ALA A 94 6.16 -7.65 -15.44
C ALA A 94 6.33 -9.18 -15.53
N ALA A 95 5.51 -9.94 -14.82
CA ALA A 95 5.56 -11.40 -14.89
C ALA A 95 5.16 -11.90 -16.29
N MET A 96 4.11 -11.34 -16.88
CA MET A 96 3.62 -11.74 -18.20
C MET A 96 4.60 -11.31 -19.30
N THR A 97 5.19 -10.11 -19.22
CA THR A 97 6.20 -9.67 -20.19
C THR A 97 7.49 -10.49 -20.12
N LEU A 98 7.87 -11.00 -18.95
CA LEU A 98 9.08 -11.82 -18.79
C LEU A 98 8.88 -13.30 -19.15
N THR A 99 7.66 -13.83 -18.98
CA THR A 99 7.40 -15.27 -19.14
C THR A 99 6.55 -15.61 -20.36
N ASP A 100 5.86 -14.62 -20.93
CA ASP A 100 4.86 -14.79 -22.00
C ASP A 100 3.70 -15.73 -21.61
N LEU A 101 3.48 -15.90 -20.28
CA LEU A 101 2.45 -16.79 -19.73
C LEU A 101 1.30 -16.00 -19.11
N GLY A 102 0.09 -16.26 -19.59
CA GLY A 102 -1.18 -15.80 -19.00
C GLY A 102 -2.25 -15.60 -20.07
N ALA A 103 -3.42 -15.14 -19.65
CA ALA A 103 -4.51 -14.86 -20.59
C ALA A 103 -4.27 -13.56 -21.37
N GLU A 104 -4.33 -13.59 -22.70
CA GLU A 104 -4.22 -12.40 -23.57
C GLU A 104 -5.24 -11.32 -23.22
N SER A 105 -6.47 -11.72 -22.91
CA SER A 105 -7.54 -10.80 -22.50
C SER A 105 -7.17 -10.03 -21.22
N TYR A 106 -6.50 -10.70 -20.27
CA TYR A 106 -6.00 -10.05 -19.06
C TYR A 106 -4.80 -9.15 -19.36
N GLN A 107 -3.89 -9.59 -20.24
CA GLN A 107 -2.72 -8.82 -20.66
C GLN A 107 -3.13 -7.48 -21.27
N ALA A 108 -4.10 -7.49 -22.19
CA ALA A 108 -4.62 -6.30 -22.82
C ALA A 108 -5.23 -5.33 -21.80
N ALA A 109 -5.98 -5.85 -20.82
CA ALA A 109 -6.60 -5.06 -19.77
C ALA A 109 -5.58 -4.39 -18.84
N ILE A 110 -4.41 -5.02 -18.61
CA ILE A 110 -3.39 -4.51 -17.69
C ILE A 110 -2.22 -3.79 -18.37
N ALA A 111 -2.14 -3.78 -19.70
CA ALA A 111 -0.96 -3.31 -20.43
C ALA A 111 -0.60 -1.85 -20.10
N ALA A 112 -1.55 -0.94 -20.26
CA ALA A 112 -1.35 0.48 -19.97
C ALA A 112 -1.12 0.76 -18.47
N PRO A 113 -2.02 0.37 -17.54
CA PRO A 113 -1.82 0.65 -16.13
C PRO A 113 -0.60 -0.08 -15.55
N GLY A 114 -0.30 -1.31 -16.00
CA GLY A 114 0.84 -2.10 -15.54
C GLY A 114 2.18 -1.51 -15.95
N ALA A 115 2.31 -1.03 -17.19
CA ALA A 115 3.52 -0.37 -17.67
C ALA A 115 3.80 0.92 -16.90
N TRP A 116 2.78 1.75 -16.68
CA TRP A 116 2.89 2.96 -15.88
C TRP A 116 3.29 2.68 -14.44
N GLU A 117 2.58 1.76 -13.77
CA GLU A 117 2.87 1.41 -12.38
C GLU A 117 4.29 0.85 -12.21
N LEU A 118 4.83 0.14 -13.22
CA LEU A 118 6.20 -0.37 -13.19
C LEU A 118 7.23 0.76 -13.18
N TRP A 119 7.05 1.80 -14.02
CA TRP A 119 7.89 2.99 -14.01
C TRP A 119 7.77 3.77 -12.71
N PHE A 120 6.54 3.95 -12.23
CA PHE A 120 6.26 4.62 -10.96
C PHE A 120 6.93 3.91 -9.78
N LEU A 121 6.80 2.59 -9.67
CA LEU A 121 7.42 1.80 -8.61
C LEU A 121 8.95 1.81 -8.69
N THR A 122 9.50 1.76 -9.91
CA THR A 122 10.94 1.84 -10.12
C THR A 122 11.46 3.21 -9.66
N GLY A 123 10.77 4.30 -10.02
CA GLY A 123 11.10 5.64 -9.54
C GLY A 123 10.99 5.78 -8.03
N ALA A 124 9.93 5.26 -7.42
CA ALA A 124 9.72 5.27 -5.98
C ALA A 124 10.82 4.48 -5.24
N PHE A 125 11.22 3.33 -5.77
CA PHE A 125 12.32 2.53 -5.23
C PHE A 125 13.66 3.29 -5.29
N LEU A 126 14.00 3.87 -6.46
CA LEU A 126 15.23 4.63 -6.63
C LEU A 126 15.26 5.88 -5.75
N ALA A 127 14.15 6.62 -5.64
CA ALA A 127 14.03 7.77 -4.75
C ALA A 127 14.24 7.38 -3.28
N GLY A 128 13.61 6.28 -2.85
CA GLY A 128 13.80 5.75 -1.49
C GLY A 128 15.25 5.32 -1.22
N LEU A 129 15.91 4.69 -2.20
CA LEU A 129 17.31 4.29 -2.12
C LEU A 129 18.24 5.52 -2.00
N VAL A 130 18.06 6.52 -2.85
CA VAL A 130 18.84 7.77 -2.81
C VAL A 130 18.67 8.45 -1.45
N PHE A 131 17.44 8.57 -0.95
CA PHE A 131 17.18 9.20 0.34
C PHE A 131 17.80 8.41 1.51
N ALA A 132 17.71 7.08 1.48
CA ALA A 132 18.34 6.22 2.48
C ALA A 132 19.87 6.34 2.51
N LEU A 133 20.50 6.50 1.34
CA LEU A 133 21.94 6.70 1.21
C LEU A 133 22.36 8.09 1.70
N LEU A 134 21.64 9.14 1.31
CA LEU A 134 21.90 10.52 1.73
C LEU A 134 21.80 10.69 3.25
N HIS A 135 20.79 10.09 3.88
CA HIS A 135 20.59 10.14 5.33
C HIS A 135 21.42 9.11 6.11
N ARG A 136 22.28 8.32 5.43
CA ARG A 136 23.07 7.22 6.02
C ARG A 136 22.23 6.26 6.88
N SER A 137 20.97 6.08 6.50
CA SER A 137 20.00 5.23 7.21
C SER A 137 19.80 3.87 6.55
N PHE A 138 20.49 3.61 5.44
CA PHE A 138 20.48 2.33 4.75
C PHE A 138 20.97 1.19 5.66
N ARG A 139 20.09 0.22 5.92
CA ARG A 139 20.38 -0.96 6.74
C ARG A 139 19.77 -2.19 6.10
N ILE A 140 20.57 -3.24 5.93
CA ILE A 140 20.09 -4.54 5.49
C ILE A 140 19.80 -5.38 6.73
N SER A 141 18.53 -5.70 6.96
CA SER A 141 18.10 -6.61 8.02
C SER A 141 17.24 -7.72 7.43
N SER A 142 17.70 -8.96 7.60
CA SER A 142 16.99 -10.16 7.12
C SER A 142 15.83 -10.56 8.02
N VAL A 143 15.88 -10.19 9.31
CA VAL A 143 14.86 -10.52 10.29
C VAL A 143 14.57 -9.29 11.16
N PRO A 144 13.40 -8.67 11.02
CA PRO A 144 13.00 -7.54 11.86
C PRO A 144 12.91 -7.93 13.34
N GLU A 145 13.21 -7.01 14.25
CA GLU A 145 13.15 -7.23 15.70
C GLU A 145 11.78 -7.73 16.17
N LEU A 146 10.70 -7.21 15.56
CA LEU A 146 9.33 -7.65 15.83
C LEU A 146 9.13 -9.12 15.48
N TRP A 147 9.75 -9.60 14.39
CA TRP A 147 9.69 -11.01 14.03
C TRP A 147 10.44 -11.89 15.04
N VAL A 148 11.64 -11.45 15.47
CA VAL A 148 12.42 -12.16 16.49
C VAL A 148 11.60 -12.32 17.78
N ARG A 149 10.93 -11.25 18.21
CA ARG A 149 10.10 -11.22 19.43
C ARG A 149 8.99 -12.28 19.45
N TYR A 150 8.29 -12.49 18.34
CA TYR A 150 7.12 -13.38 18.29
C TYR A 150 7.35 -14.73 17.62
N HIS A 151 8.37 -14.85 16.76
CA HIS A 151 8.58 -16.06 15.94
C HIS A 151 10.01 -16.61 16.01
N GLY A 152 10.92 -15.92 16.71
CA GLY A 152 12.32 -16.29 16.87
C GLY A 152 13.20 -15.83 15.71
N PRO A 153 14.53 -15.99 15.82
CA PRO A 153 15.50 -15.42 14.88
C PRO A 153 15.64 -16.18 13.55
N LYS A 154 14.88 -17.26 13.33
CA LYS A 154 15.05 -18.15 12.16
C LYS A 154 14.66 -17.45 10.84
N PRO A 155 15.62 -17.14 9.94
CA PRO A 155 15.33 -16.38 8.72
C PRO A 155 14.48 -17.16 7.72
N ALA A 156 14.71 -18.47 7.57
CA ALA A 156 13.94 -19.31 6.65
C ALA A 156 12.42 -19.25 6.93
N LYS A 157 12.04 -19.27 8.21
CA LYS A 157 10.65 -19.14 8.63
C LYS A 157 10.08 -17.76 8.26
N ARG A 158 10.87 -16.69 8.39
CA ARG A 158 10.47 -15.34 8.00
C ARG A 158 10.21 -15.25 6.50
N PHE A 159 11.14 -15.74 5.68
CA PHE A 159 11.01 -15.70 4.23
C PHE A 159 9.82 -16.53 3.73
N PHE A 160 9.58 -17.71 4.32
CA PHE A 160 8.40 -18.50 4.01
C PHE A 160 7.10 -17.71 4.25
N TRP A 161 6.92 -17.13 5.43
CA TRP A 161 5.72 -16.34 5.73
C TRP A 161 5.67 -15.01 4.95
N ALA A 162 6.82 -14.41 4.62
CA ALA A 162 6.88 -13.24 3.74
C ALA A 162 6.34 -13.57 2.34
N PHE A 163 6.76 -14.71 1.80
CA PHE A 163 6.33 -15.18 0.49
C PHE A 163 4.85 -15.53 0.49
N VAL A 164 4.37 -16.32 1.45
CA VAL A 164 2.94 -16.67 1.57
C VAL A 164 2.08 -15.42 1.74
N GLY A 165 2.47 -14.51 2.63
CA GLY A 165 1.75 -13.26 2.84
C GLY A 165 1.75 -12.37 1.59
N GLY A 166 2.90 -12.22 0.92
CA GLY A 166 3.02 -11.45 -0.32
C GLY A 166 2.18 -12.04 -1.46
N PHE A 167 2.17 -13.37 -1.60
CA PHE A 167 1.33 -14.07 -2.57
C PHE A 167 -0.15 -13.80 -2.32
N LEU A 168 -0.63 -13.99 -1.08
CA LEU A 168 -2.03 -13.75 -0.72
C LEU A 168 -2.43 -12.28 -0.90
N LEU A 169 -1.57 -11.35 -0.50
CA LEU A 169 -1.81 -9.91 -0.68
C LEU A 169 -1.91 -9.53 -2.16
N LEU A 170 -0.98 -10.00 -2.99
CA LEU A 170 -0.99 -9.67 -4.41
C LEU A 170 -2.17 -10.33 -5.13
N PHE A 171 -2.43 -11.61 -4.85
CA PHE A 171 -3.58 -12.33 -5.42
C PHE A 171 -4.91 -11.65 -5.02
N GLY A 172 -5.07 -11.31 -3.74
CA GLY A 172 -6.22 -10.57 -3.22
C GLY A 172 -6.37 -9.18 -3.86
N ALA A 173 -5.28 -8.43 -3.98
CA ALA A 173 -5.30 -7.11 -4.63
C ALA A 173 -5.76 -7.20 -6.10
N ARG A 174 -5.45 -8.28 -6.82
CA ARG A 174 -5.92 -8.47 -8.21
C ARG A 174 -7.35 -8.95 -8.30
N MET A 175 -7.81 -9.80 -7.39
CA MET A 175 -9.23 -10.09 -7.26
C MET A 175 -10.06 -8.84 -6.95
N ALA A 176 -9.56 -7.95 -6.09
CA ALA A 176 -10.25 -6.71 -5.73
C ALA A 176 -10.11 -5.58 -6.77
N GLY A 177 -9.35 -5.78 -7.85
CA GLY A 177 -9.09 -4.74 -8.85
C GLY A 177 -8.18 -3.58 -8.39
N GLY A 178 -7.68 -3.59 -7.14
CA GLY A 178 -6.79 -2.55 -6.62
C GLY A 178 -6.01 -2.98 -5.38
N CYS A 179 -4.97 -2.23 -5.04
CA CYS A 179 -4.25 -2.33 -3.77
C CYS A 179 -4.54 -1.10 -2.90
N THR A 180 -3.92 -1.00 -1.73
CA THR A 180 -4.10 0.15 -0.82
C THR A 180 -3.80 1.49 -1.48
N SER A 181 -2.76 1.60 -2.32
CA SER A 181 -2.49 2.86 -3.02
C SER A 181 -3.58 3.22 -4.03
N GLY A 182 -4.06 2.25 -4.81
CA GLY A 182 -5.12 2.48 -5.79
C GLY A 182 -6.49 2.74 -5.17
N HIS A 183 -6.95 1.86 -4.26
CA HIS A 183 -8.29 1.97 -3.65
C HIS A 183 -8.32 2.99 -2.51
N VAL A 184 -7.38 2.94 -1.56
CA VAL A 184 -7.47 3.80 -0.36
C VAL A 184 -6.97 5.22 -0.64
N ILE A 185 -5.83 5.39 -1.33
CA ILE A 185 -5.31 6.73 -1.62
C ILE A 185 -6.04 7.34 -2.81
N SER A 186 -5.85 6.79 -4.01
CA SER A 186 -6.39 7.42 -5.23
C SER A 186 -7.91 7.33 -5.32
N GLY A 187 -8.49 6.16 -5.04
CA GLY A 187 -9.92 5.94 -5.04
C GLY A 187 -10.64 6.55 -3.83
N GLY A 188 -9.96 6.68 -2.69
CA GLY A 188 -10.48 7.38 -1.51
C GLY A 188 -10.60 8.88 -1.74
N MET A 189 -9.66 9.51 -2.45
CA MET A 189 -9.76 10.92 -2.86
C MET A 189 -10.97 11.19 -3.78
N GLN A 190 -11.41 10.17 -4.53
CA GLN A 190 -12.60 10.26 -5.40
C GLN A 190 -13.89 9.86 -4.68
N LEU A 191 -13.81 9.43 -3.41
CA LEU A 191 -14.91 8.82 -2.66
C LEU A 191 -15.63 7.73 -3.48
N ALA A 192 -14.86 6.85 -4.14
CA ALA A 192 -15.43 5.73 -4.87
C ALA A 192 -16.03 4.69 -3.90
N VAL A 193 -17.19 4.13 -4.24
CA VAL A 193 -17.89 3.17 -3.37
C VAL A 193 -17.06 1.90 -3.19
N SER A 194 -16.47 1.40 -4.28
CA SER A 194 -15.53 0.27 -4.26
C SER A 194 -14.37 0.50 -3.30
N SER A 195 -13.81 1.71 -3.29
CA SER A 195 -12.71 2.10 -2.41
C SER A 195 -13.10 2.12 -0.93
N LEU A 196 -14.30 2.63 -0.61
CA LEU A 196 -14.80 2.65 0.77
C LEU A 196 -15.04 1.22 1.29
N VAL A 197 -15.67 0.36 0.49
CA VAL A 197 -15.88 -1.04 0.83
C VAL A 197 -14.55 -1.77 0.99
N PHE A 198 -13.63 -1.57 0.04
CA PHE A 198 -12.28 -2.13 0.10
C PHE A 198 -11.54 -1.70 1.37
N ALA A 199 -11.57 -0.40 1.71
CA ALA A 199 -10.91 0.15 2.88
C ALA A 199 -11.44 -0.49 4.17
N VAL A 200 -12.76 -0.61 4.34
CA VAL A 200 -13.38 -1.23 5.53
C VAL A 200 -12.97 -2.70 5.65
N VAL A 201 -13.10 -3.48 4.57
CA VAL A 201 -12.80 -4.92 4.57
C VAL A 201 -11.32 -5.17 4.81
N VAL A 202 -10.43 -4.46 4.12
CA VAL A 202 -8.98 -4.61 4.29
C VAL A 202 -8.53 -4.17 5.67
N PHE A 203 -9.10 -3.09 6.22
CA PHE A 203 -8.78 -2.65 7.58
C PHE A 203 -9.21 -3.69 8.63
N ALA A 204 -10.41 -4.24 8.52
CA ALA A 204 -10.88 -5.32 9.40
C ALA A 204 -10.02 -6.58 9.29
N ALA A 205 -9.65 -6.98 8.07
CA ALA A 205 -8.77 -8.12 7.82
C ALA A 205 -7.36 -7.87 8.36
N PHE A 206 -6.83 -6.66 8.24
CA PHE A 206 -5.54 -6.26 8.78
C PHE A 206 -5.51 -6.38 10.32
N LEU A 207 -6.49 -5.81 11.01
CA LEU A 207 -6.60 -5.89 12.48
C LEU A 207 -6.74 -7.34 12.95
N THR A 208 -7.60 -8.11 12.28
CA THR A 208 -7.88 -9.50 12.61
C THR A 208 -6.64 -10.38 12.39
N THR A 209 -5.98 -10.24 11.24
CA THR A 209 -4.76 -10.97 10.92
C THR A 209 -3.64 -10.60 11.88
N GLY A 210 -3.43 -9.31 12.15
CA GLY A 210 -2.42 -8.84 13.10
C GLY A 210 -2.64 -9.42 14.49
N HIS A 211 -3.89 -9.41 14.97
CA HIS A 211 -4.26 -10.02 16.25
C HIS A 211 -3.91 -11.51 16.27
N TYR A 212 -4.42 -12.32 15.35
CA TYR A 212 -4.17 -13.77 15.40
C TYR A 212 -2.72 -14.16 15.12
N PHE A 213 -2.05 -13.44 14.22
CA PHE A 213 -0.68 -13.75 13.83
C PHE A 213 0.33 -13.50 14.97
N TYR A 214 0.10 -12.48 15.79
CA TYR A 214 1.01 -12.11 16.89
C TYR A 214 0.55 -12.56 18.29
N ARG A 215 -0.66 -13.09 18.46
CA ARG A 215 -1.26 -13.40 19.78
C ARG A 215 -0.72 -14.66 20.49
N ILE A 216 0.04 -15.54 19.83
CA ILE A 216 0.16 -16.95 20.28
C ILE A 216 1.55 -17.38 20.78
N ARG A 217 2.59 -16.52 20.79
CA ARG A 217 3.90 -16.93 21.32
C ARG A 217 4.44 -15.90 22.29
N GLN A 218 4.79 -16.35 23.50
CA GLN A 218 5.43 -15.56 24.56
C GLN A 218 6.48 -14.65 23.91
N ALA A 219 6.36 -13.33 24.13
CA ALA A 219 7.36 -12.38 23.68
C ALA A 219 8.72 -12.82 24.26
N VAL A 220 9.60 -13.36 23.43
CA VAL A 220 10.95 -13.70 23.87
C VAL A 220 11.67 -12.39 24.18
N PRO A 221 12.35 -12.25 25.34
CA PRO A 221 13.11 -11.05 25.66
C PRO A 221 14.06 -10.70 24.50
N ILE A 222 14.04 -9.44 24.08
CA ILE A 222 14.94 -8.95 23.04
C ILE A 222 16.36 -9.02 23.63
N PRO A 223 17.32 -9.77 23.04
CA PRO A 223 18.71 -9.66 23.45
C PRO A 223 19.14 -8.20 23.24
N PRO A 224 19.90 -7.60 24.17
CA PRO A 224 20.31 -6.20 24.05
C PRO A 224 20.91 -5.97 22.66
N SER A 225 20.46 -4.90 22.00
CA SER A 225 21.05 -4.51 20.72
C SER A 225 22.58 -4.42 20.90
N PRO A 226 23.38 -4.83 19.89
CA PRO A 226 24.81 -4.56 19.94
C PRO A 226 24.96 -3.07 20.19
N ARG A 227 25.53 -2.72 21.34
CA ARG A 227 25.77 -1.33 21.72
C ARG A 227 26.63 -0.77 20.58
N ILE A 228 26.05 0.11 19.76
CA ILE A 228 26.83 0.84 18.78
C ILE A 228 27.79 1.67 19.63
N VAL A 229 29.07 1.29 19.61
CA VAL A 229 30.14 2.15 20.08
C VAL A 229 29.97 3.43 19.28
N GLY A 230 29.45 4.45 19.96
CA GLY A 230 29.27 5.76 19.35
C GLY A 230 30.63 6.24 18.85
N VAL A 231 30.61 6.92 17.71
CA VAL A 231 31.76 7.56 17.08
C VAL A 231 32.50 8.55 18.03
N ASN A 232 31.92 8.84 19.20
CA ASN A 232 32.48 9.74 20.20
C ASN A 232 33.53 9.11 21.15
N GLU A 233 33.82 7.80 21.08
CA GLU A 233 34.90 7.18 21.88
C GLU A 233 36.28 7.17 21.19
N ILE A 234 36.37 7.63 19.94
CA ILE A 234 37.65 7.71 19.21
C ILE A 234 38.42 9.01 19.51
N GLU A 235 37.79 10.02 20.11
CA GLU A 235 38.46 11.29 20.49
C GLU A 235 39.09 11.30 21.89
N ALA A 236 39.11 10.17 22.60
CA ALA A 236 39.62 10.08 23.97
C ALA A 236 40.82 9.11 24.14
N ARG A 237 41.63 8.90 23.09
CA ARG A 237 42.93 8.22 23.18
C ARG A 237 44.02 8.93 22.38
#